data_AF-A0A550CV33-F1
#
_entry.id   AF-A0A550CV33-F1
#
_cell.length_a   1.000
_cell.length_b   1.000
_cell.length_c   1.000
_cell.angle_alpha   90.00
_cell.angle_beta   90.00
_cell.angle_gamma   90.00
#
_symmetry.space_group_name_H-M   'P 1'
#
loop_
_entity.id
_entity.type
_entity.pdbx_description
1 polymer ?
#
loop_
_entity_poly.entity_id
_entity_poly.type
_entity_poly.pdbx_seq_one_letter_code
_entity_poly.pdbx_strand_id
1 'polypeptide(L)'
;MFVTSTRSMFSTSVRGMARVHQPLIKFVGKRSWPSNEPAHAHPAAPKEYAKAFHQDSSAPSETKAGKSGAVAEFWEAPERFWRPRIRQLEDWEIDAISTGGASLRS
;
A
#
# COMPACT_ATOMS: atom_id res chain seq x y z
N MET A 1 -75.27 9.17 19.44
CA MET A 1 -74.01 9.70 20.02
C MET A 1 -73.02 8.55 20.08
N PHE A 2 -71.96 8.53 19.27
CA PHE A 2 -70.65 7.91 19.60
C PHE A 2 -69.60 8.45 18.60
N VAL A 3 -68.58 9.09 19.17
CA VAL A 3 -67.35 9.59 18.51
C VAL A 3 -66.37 8.43 18.42
N THR A 4 -65.67 8.26 17.30
CA THR A 4 -64.32 7.68 17.33
C THR A 4 -63.39 8.41 16.35
N SER A 5 -62.29 8.88 16.91
CA SER A 5 -61.18 9.59 16.28
C SER A 5 -60.05 8.58 16.09
N THR A 6 -59.61 8.34 14.85
CA THR A 6 -58.45 7.50 14.56
C THR A 6 -57.22 8.37 14.34
N ARG A 7 -56.56 8.68 15.45
CA ARG A 7 -55.26 9.35 15.48
C ARG A 7 -54.19 8.34 15.09
N SER A 8 -53.72 8.37 13.84
CA SER A 8 -52.54 7.63 13.41
C SER A 8 -51.28 8.33 13.92
N MET A 9 -50.55 7.69 14.83
CA MET A 9 -49.26 8.15 15.34
C MET A 9 -48.20 7.09 15.10
N PHE A 10 -47.49 7.14 13.97
CA PHE A 10 -46.15 6.56 13.86
C PHE A 10 -45.33 7.38 12.85
N SER A 11 -44.63 8.41 13.35
CA SER A 11 -43.53 9.05 12.63
C SER A 11 -42.24 8.38 13.08
N THR A 12 -41.80 7.37 12.33
CA THR A 12 -40.51 6.71 12.55
C THR A 12 -39.40 7.62 12.04
N SER A 13 -38.87 8.45 12.92
CA SER A 13 -37.69 9.27 12.64
C SER A 13 -36.44 8.38 12.69
N VAL A 14 -35.96 7.94 11.53
CA VAL A 14 -34.62 7.32 11.37
C VAL A 14 -33.76 8.26 10.54
N ARG A 15 -33.23 9.33 11.16
CA ARG A 15 -32.28 10.27 10.50
C ARG A 15 -30.98 10.52 11.28
N GLY A 16 -30.65 9.69 12.26
CA GLY A 16 -29.52 9.95 13.17
C GLY A 16 -28.20 9.20 12.92
N MET A 17 -28.21 7.99 12.33
CA MET A 17 -27.04 7.11 12.41
C MET A 17 -26.02 7.24 11.27
N ALA A 18 -26.35 7.91 10.16
CA ALA A 18 -25.48 7.96 8.97
C ALA A 18 -24.20 8.82 9.14
N ARG A 19 -24.07 9.54 10.26
CA ARG A 19 -22.92 10.43 10.55
C ARG A 19 -22.00 9.94 11.66
N VAL A 20 -22.38 8.93 12.44
CA VAL A 20 -21.57 8.43 13.58
C VAL A 20 -20.44 7.51 13.12
N HIS A 21 -20.60 6.83 11.98
CA HIS A 21 -19.64 5.86 11.43
C HIS A 21 -18.97 6.32 10.14
N GLN A 22 -18.82 7.63 9.91
CA GLN A 22 -18.05 8.12 8.77
C GLN A 22 -16.56 8.07 9.11
N PRO A 23 -15.72 7.32 8.36
CA PRO A 23 -14.28 7.31 8.59
C PRO A 23 -13.70 8.70 8.33
N LEU A 24 -12.80 9.14 9.20
CA LEU A 24 -12.10 10.44 9.09
C LEU A 24 -11.23 10.51 7.83
N ILE A 25 -10.79 9.35 7.32
CA ILE A 25 -9.96 9.23 6.13
C ILE A 25 -10.87 8.99 4.92
N LYS A 26 -10.79 9.90 3.94
CA LYS A 26 -11.48 9.78 2.65
C LYS A 26 -10.44 9.44 1.58
N PHE A 27 -10.58 8.30 0.93
CA PHE A 27 -9.73 7.94 -0.19
C PHE A 27 -10.08 8.83 -1.39
N VAL A 28 -9.19 9.80 -1.68
CA VAL A 28 -9.26 10.69 -2.86
C VAL A 28 -8.89 9.94 -4.15
N GLY A 29 -9.63 8.88 -4.47
CA GLY A 29 -9.55 8.15 -5.76
C GLY A 29 -8.13 7.81 -6.26
N LYS A 30 -7.99 7.61 -7.58
CA LYS A 30 -6.68 7.50 -8.22
C LYS A 30 -6.06 8.89 -8.33
N ARG A 31 -4.97 9.14 -7.62
CA ARG A 31 -4.20 10.39 -7.69
C ARG A 31 -3.55 10.46 -9.08
N SER A 32 -3.97 11.42 -9.90
CA SER A 32 -3.30 11.77 -11.15
C SER A 32 -2.23 12.81 -10.83
N TRP A 33 -0.96 12.42 -10.95
CA TRP A 33 0.14 13.37 -10.87
C TRP A 33 0.19 14.17 -12.17
N PRO A 34 0.34 15.51 -12.14
CA PRO A 34 0.53 16.28 -13.35
C PRO A 34 1.88 15.88 -13.96
N SER A 35 1.82 14.96 -14.93
CA SER A 35 2.96 14.44 -15.70
C SER A 35 3.43 15.49 -16.71
N ASN A 36 3.74 16.70 -16.27
CA ASN A 36 4.16 17.80 -17.14
C ASN A 36 5.62 18.21 -16.93
N GLU A 37 6.33 17.56 -16.00
CA GLU A 37 7.77 17.75 -15.87
C GLU A 37 8.49 16.78 -16.81
N PRO A 38 9.30 17.29 -17.77
CA PRO A 38 10.12 16.42 -18.59
C PRO A 38 11.14 15.70 -17.69
N ALA A 39 11.29 14.39 -17.90
CA ALA A 39 12.34 13.62 -17.28
C ALA A 39 13.70 14.28 -17.58
N HIS A 40 14.52 14.53 -16.55
CA HIS A 40 15.83 15.15 -16.69
C HIS A 40 16.85 14.47 -15.76
N ALA A 41 18.12 14.48 -16.18
CA ALA A 41 19.21 13.92 -15.37
C ALA A 41 19.38 14.71 -14.06
N HIS A 42 19.59 13.99 -12.95
CA HIS A 42 19.84 14.63 -11.66
C HIS A 42 21.15 15.45 -11.71
N PRO A 43 21.19 16.67 -11.13
CA PRO A 43 22.37 17.55 -11.22
C PRO A 43 23.64 16.97 -10.58
N ALA A 44 23.49 16.08 -9.58
CA ALA A 44 24.61 15.39 -8.94
C ALA A 44 24.96 14.03 -9.60
N ALA A 45 24.35 13.69 -10.75
CA ALA A 45 24.67 12.44 -11.43
C ALA A 45 26.11 12.47 -11.99
N PRO A 46 26.87 11.37 -11.89
CA PRO A 46 28.15 11.27 -12.58
C PRO A 46 27.97 11.49 -14.09
N LYS A 47 28.93 12.19 -14.72
CA LYS A 47 28.85 12.66 -16.11
C LYS A 47 28.60 11.55 -17.13
N GLU A 48 28.96 10.32 -16.80
CA GLU A 48 28.76 9.13 -17.63
C GLU A 48 27.27 8.78 -17.74
N TYR A 49 26.53 8.81 -16.62
CA TYR A 49 25.10 8.48 -16.58
C TYR A 49 24.21 9.61 -17.09
N ALA A 50 24.65 10.87 -16.95
CA ALA A 50 23.91 12.01 -17.48
C ALA A 50 23.73 11.96 -19.01
N LYS A 51 24.70 11.37 -19.74
CA LYS A 51 24.66 11.24 -21.21
C LYS A 51 23.71 10.14 -21.68
N ALA A 52 23.57 9.07 -20.91
CA ALA A 52 22.71 7.93 -21.23
C ALA A 52 21.23 8.16 -20.84
N PHE A 53 20.94 9.22 -20.07
CA PHE A 53 19.61 9.49 -19.53
C PHE A 53 18.48 9.49 -20.57
N HIS A 54 18.73 10.01 -21.78
CA HIS A 54 17.75 10.06 -22.87
C HIS A 54 17.62 8.75 -23.66
N GLN A 55 18.56 7.81 -23.53
CA GLN A 55 18.50 6.52 -24.23
C GLN A 55 17.57 5.54 -23.51
N ASP A 56 17.53 5.57 -22.18
CA ASP A 56 16.74 4.62 -21.38
C ASP A 56 15.31 5.08 -21.07
N SER A 57 15.02 6.38 -21.23
CA SER A 57 13.75 7.00 -20.84
C SER A 57 12.62 6.88 -21.89
N SER A 58 12.88 6.25 -23.03
CA SER A 58 11.90 6.09 -24.12
C SER A 58 11.28 4.68 -24.24
N ALA A 59 11.69 3.74 -23.39
CA ALA A 59 11.07 2.42 -23.33
C ALA A 59 10.27 2.30 -22.03
N PRO A 60 8.96 1.96 -22.08
CA PRO A 60 8.41 1.21 -20.97
C PRO A 60 9.26 -0.06 -20.87
N SER A 61 10.11 -0.13 -19.86
CA SER A 61 10.76 -1.36 -19.46
C SER A 61 9.65 -2.30 -18.98
N GLU A 62 8.92 -2.91 -19.92
CA GLU A 62 8.43 -4.26 -19.74
C GLU A 62 9.68 -5.10 -19.49
N THR A 63 10.04 -5.23 -18.22
CA THR A 63 10.83 -6.36 -17.76
C THR A 63 10.04 -7.60 -18.17
N LYS A 64 10.34 -8.12 -19.37
CA LYS A 64 10.13 -9.51 -19.73
C LYS A 64 10.91 -10.28 -18.68
N ALA A 65 10.25 -10.56 -17.56
CA ALA A 65 10.78 -11.34 -16.47
C ALA A 65 11.26 -12.64 -17.10
N GLY A 66 12.58 -12.74 -17.22
CA GLY A 66 13.24 -14.01 -17.38
C GLY A 66 12.63 -14.96 -16.38
N LYS A 67 12.29 -16.13 -16.88
CA LYS A 67 11.49 -17.18 -16.25
C LYS A 67 12.09 -17.60 -14.90
N SER A 68 11.88 -16.82 -13.85
CA SER A 68 12.26 -17.14 -12.47
C SER A 68 11.51 -16.25 -11.48
N GLY A 69 10.22 -16.49 -11.32
CA GLY A 69 9.45 -16.20 -10.09
C GLY A 69 9.48 -14.77 -9.51
N ALA A 70 9.99 -13.76 -10.23
CA ALA A 70 9.97 -12.38 -9.80
C ALA A 70 8.57 -11.82 -10.01
N VAL A 71 7.97 -11.35 -8.92
CA VAL A 71 6.60 -10.85 -8.86
C VAL A 71 6.65 -9.33 -8.92
N ALA A 72 5.75 -8.73 -9.71
CA ALA A 72 5.81 -7.31 -10.03
C ALA A 72 5.49 -6.45 -8.81
N GLU A 73 4.50 -6.87 -8.02
CA GLU A 73 4.12 -6.20 -6.79
C GLU A 73 4.40 -7.08 -5.58
N PHE A 74 4.85 -6.44 -4.48
CA PHE A 74 5.12 -7.13 -3.22
C PHE A 74 3.93 -7.96 -2.72
N TRP A 75 2.69 -7.52 -2.97
CA TRP A 75 1.47 -8.20 -2.52
C TRP A 75 1.07 -9.41 -3.36
N GLU A 76 1.63 -9.56 -4.55
CA GLU A 76 1.35 -10.70 -5.44
C GLU A 76 2.20 -11.93 -5.09
N ALA A 77 3.14 -11.77 -4.17
CA ALA A 77 4.16 -12.77 -4.02
C ALA A 77 3.63 -14.07 -3.36
N PRO A 78 4.23 -15.24 -3.68
CA PRO A 78 3.61 -16.54 -3.41
C PRO A 78 3.45 -16.85 -1.92
N GLU A 79 2.32 -17.38 -1.48
CA GLU A 79 1.95 -17.61 -0.06
C GLU A 79 3.06 -18.21 0.85
N ARG A 80 4.01 -18.95 0.28
CA ARG A 80 5.19 -19.48 0.97
C ARG A 80 6.00 -18.39 1.70
N PHE A 81 6.01 -17.15 1.23
CA PHE A 81 6.69 -16.06 1.94
C PHE A 81 5.79 -15.31 2.95
N TRP A 82 4.49 -15.61 3.02
CA TRP A 82 3.51 -15.04 3.97
C TRP A 82 3.29 -15.98 5.16
N ARG A 83 3.56 -17.27 4.95
CA ARG A 83 3.45 -18.33 5.96
C ARG A 83 4.86 -18.83 6.30
N PRO A 84 5.61 -18.10 7.14
CA PRO A 84 6.94 -18.53 7.52
C PRO A 84 6.85 -19.91 8.17
N ARG A 85 7.77 -20.80 7.79
CA ARG A 85 7.84 -22.18 8.29
C ARG A 85 8.08 -22.20 9.80
N ILE A 86 8.83 -21.21 10.29
CA ILE A 86 9.16 -21.02 11.69
C ILE A 86 8.31 -19.84 12.17
N ARG A 87 7.36 -20.12 13.07
CA ARG A 87 6.46 -19.11 13.67
C ARG A 87 6.90 -18.65 15.05
N GLN A 88 7.74 -19.46 15.71
CA GLN A 88 8.29 -19.18 17.02
C GLN A 88 9.79 -18.98 16.84
N LEU A 89 10.27 -17.80 17.23
CA LEU A 89 11.70 -17.51 17.29
C LEU A 89 12.18 -17.84 18.69
N GLU A 90 13.34 -18.49 18.77
CA GLU A 90 14.03 -18.71 20.04
C GLU A 90 14.72 -17.42 20.50
N ASP A 91 14.96 -17.25 21.79
CA ASP A 91 15.49 -16.00 22.36
C ASP A 91 16.83 -15.57 21.74
N TRP A 92 17.70 -16.53 21.41
CA TRP A 92 18.99 -16.23 20.76
C TRP A 92 18.82 -15.71 19.32
N GLU A 93 17.76 -16.11 18.62
CA GLU A 93 17.45 -15.59 17.28
C GLU A 93 16.90 -14.16 17.36
N ILE A 94 16.10 -13.88 18.39
CA ILE A 94 15.58 -12.53 18.68
C ILE A 94 16.75 -11.59 18.99
N ASP A 95 17.69 -12.04 19.82
CA ASP A 95 18.91 -11.29 20.13
C ASP A 95 19.79 -11.09 18.89
N ALA A 96 19.92 -12.11 18.04
CA ALA A 96 20.65 -12.01 16.79
C ALA A 96 20.03 -10.96 15.85
N ILE A 97 18.70 -10.95 15.70
CA ILE A 97 18.00 -10.01 14.82
C ILE A 97 18.05 -8.59 15.39
N SER A 98 17.82 -8.43 16.69
CA SER A 98 17.80 -7.11 17.34
C SER A 98 19.17 -6.44 17.35
N THR A 99 20.25 -7.24 17.46
CA THR A 99 21.63 -6.75 17.40
C THR A 99 22.20 -6.68 15.98
N GLY A 100 21.43 -7.08 14.96
CA GLY A 100 21.91 -7.17 13.58
C GLY A 100 23.04 -8.18 13.38
N GLY A 101 23.12 -9.21 14.24
CA GLY A 101 24.15 -10.25 14.23
C GLY A 101 25.41 -9.89 15.01
N ALA A 102 25.43 -8.77 15.73
CA ALA A 102 26.60 -8.33 16.49
C ALA A 102 26.89 -9.21 17.72
N SER A 103 25.88 -9.87 18.32
CA SER A 103 26.09 -10.71 19.52
C SER A 103 26.60 -12.14 19.21
N LEU A 104 26.57 -12.59 17.95
CA LEU A 104 27.00 -13.96 17.58
C LEU A 104 28.53 -14.17 17.57
N ARG A 105 29.31 -13.10 17.75
CA ARG A 105 30.77 -13.13 17.65
C ARG A 105 31.38 -12.49 18.89
N SER A 106 31.54 -13.29 19.94
CA SER A 106 32.33 -12.98 21.14
C SER A 106 32.93 -14.26 21.70
#